data_AF-A0A183KWA9-F1
#
_entry.id   AF-A0A183KWA9-F1
#
_cell.length_a   1.000
_cell.length_b   1.000
_cell.length_c   1.000
_cell.angle_alpha   90.00
_cell.angle_beta   90.00
_cell.angle_gamma   90.00
#
_symmetry.space_group_name_H-M   'P 1'
#
loop_
_entity.id
_entity.type
_entity.pdbx_description
1 polymer ?
#
loop_
_entity_poly.entity_id
_entity_poly.type
_entity_poly.pdbx_seq_one_letter_code
_entity_poly.pdbx_strand_id
1 'polypeptide(L)'
;MESIDIHCSALCTAKNRHLSLPTSTDVSTPFRFVIIADPQLGLLEQYVEKRPRPHHWDREVKLVSRAVSIINRLCPKPAFVIICGDLVNDYPGGSDRCKQTSDLLEILSHLNSDIPLIVLPGNHDLGNRPDVNDVQDYISMWGDDYFSFIFNRTRFIVLNTQYLVNDSKCQSSSSEFRQWFNEQLSIKNENFDMSVVFQVNIHITSK
;
A
#
# COMPACT_ATOMS: atom_id res chain seq x y z
N MET A 1 -4.46 18.17 -9.86
CA MET A 1 -3.30 17.24 -9.89
C MET A 1 -2.87 17.13 -11.33
N GLU A 2 -1.57 17.18 -11.60
CA GLU A 2 -1.05 16.67 -12.88
C GLU A 2 -1.41 15.19 -12.98
N SER A 3 -1.89 14.74 -14.13
CA SER A 3 -2.21 13.32 -14.35
C SER A 3 -0.90 12.54 -14.51
N ILE A 4 -0.70 11.55 -13.64
CA ILE A 4 0.40 10.58 -13.80
C ILE A 4 -0.09 9.50 -14.77
N ASP A 5 0.53 9.40 -15.93
CA ASP A 5 0.20 8.42 -16.97
C ASP A 5 1.25 7.31 -17.03
N ILE A 6 1.42 6.60 -15.91
CA ILE A 6 2.33 5.44 -15.82
C ILE A 6 1.50 4.20 -15.58
N HIS A 7 1.61 3.24 -16.50
CA HIS A 7 0.92 1.96 -16.40
C HIS A 7 1.78 0.91 -15.70
N CYS A 8 1.53 0.69 -14.41
CA CYS A 8 2.10 -0.44 -13.66
C CYS A 8 1.19 -1.67 -13.80
N SER A 9 1.49 -2.57 -14.73
CA SER A 9 0.65 -3.74 -15.02
C SER A 9 0.51 -4.73 -13.86
N ALA A 10 1.47 -4.73 -12.93
CA ALA A 10 1.42 -5.58 -11.74
C ALA A 10 0.50 -5.02 -10.66
N LEU A 11 0.22 -3.70 -10.65
CA LEU A 11 -0.58 -3.05 -9.62
C LEU A 11 -2.03 -3.51 -9.69
N CYS A 12 -2.46 -4.18 -8.63
CA CYS A 12 -3.80 -4.71 -8.45
C CYS A 12 -4.60 -3.77 -7.54
N THR A 13 -5.53 -3.02 -8.14
CA THR A 13 -6.38 -2.07 -7.39
C THR A 13 -7.62 -2.78 -6.85
N ALA A 14 -7.81 -2.70 -5.53
CA ALA A 14 -9.03 -3.15 -4.89
C ALA A 14 -10.19 -2.23 -5.26
N LYS A 15 -11.40 -2.80 -5.38
CA LYS A 15 -12.64 -2.07 -5.66
C LYS A 15 -13.77 -2.64 -4.84
N ASN A 16 -14.64 -1.79 -4.32
CA ASN A 16 -15.76 -2.17 -3.45
C ASN A 16 -15.31 -3.03 -2.25
N ARG A 17 -14.17 -2.67 -1.66
CA ARG A 17 -13.53 -3.30 -0.50
C ARG A 17 -13.13 -4.76 -0.73
N HIS A 18 -13.00 -5.16 -2.00
CA HIS A 18 -12.59 -6.50 -2.39
C HIS A 18 -11.45 -6.46 -3.41
N LEU A 19 -10.57 -7.46 -3.33
CA LEU A 19 -9.58 -7.75 -4.35
C LEU A 19 -9.62 -9.24 -4.69
N SER A 20 -9.45 -9.54 -5.98
CA SER A 20 -9.34 -10.91 -6.46
C SER A 20 -7.96 -11.12 -7.07
N LEU A 21 -7.27 -12.17 -6.63
CA LEU A 21 -5.99 -12.58 -7.19
C LEU A 21 -6.18 -13.87 -8.00
N PRO A 22 -5.33 -14.14 -9.01
CA PRO A 22 -5.31 -15.44 -9.67
C PRO A 22 -5.00 -16.53 -8.64
N THR A 23 -5.93 -17.45 -8.40
CA THR A 23 -5.75 -18.54 -7.43
C THR A 23 -5.23 -19.80 -8.13
N SER A 24 -4.42 -20.58 -7.42
CA SER A 24 -4.10 -21.95 -7.82
C SER A 24 -5.34 -22.83 -7.71
N THR A 25 -5.55 -23.73 -8.68
CA THR A 25 -6.59 -24.77 -8.58
C THR A 25 -6.30 -25.75 -7.44
N ASP A 26 -5.04 -25.85 -7.01
CA ASP A 26 -4.63 -26.64 -5.86
C ASP A 26 -4.34 -25.72 -4.66
N VAL A 27 -5.31 -25.68 -3.76
CA VAL A 27 -5.32 -24.89 -2.53
C VAL A 27 -4.43 -25.47 -1.43
N SER A 28 -3.92 -26.70 -1.61
CA SER A 28 -3.06 -27.39 -0.65
C SER A 28 -1.57 -27.06 -0.82
N THR A 29 -1.18 -26.45 -1.95
CA THR A 29 0.21 -26.10 -2.22
C THR A 29 0.63 -24.88 -1.39
N PRO A 30 1.75 -24.96 -0.62
CA PRO A 30 2.29 -23.83 0.11
C PRO A 30 2.64 -22.67 -0.83
N PHE A 31 2.34 -21.45 -0.40
CA PHE A 31 2.67 -20.23 -1.14
C PHE A 31 3.55 -19.30 -0.30
N ARG A 32 4.17 -18.33 -0.97
CA ARG A 32 4.98 -17.27 -0.35
C ARG A 32 4.52 -15.94 -0.89
N PHE A 33 4.61 -14.89 -0.10
CA PHE A 33 4.41 -13.52 -0.53
C PHE A 33 5.54 -12.65 0.02
N VAL A 34 5.71 -11.46 -0.54
CA VAL A 34 6.75 -10.51 -0.11
C VAL A 34 6.08 -9.29 0.50
N ILE A 35 6.64 -8.80 1.60
CA ILE A 35 6.28 -7.53 2.22
C ILE A 35 7.40 -6.53 1.95
N ILE A 36 7.05 -5.37 1.40
CA ILE A 36 7.88 -4.17 1.40
C ILE A 36 7.23 -3.20 2.39
N ALA A 37 8.02 -2.45 3.14
CA ALA A 37 7.53 -1.43 4.05
C ALA A 37 8.33 -0.15 3.84
N ASP A 38 7.65 0.99 3.89
CA ASP A 38 8.23 2.34 3.92
C ASP A 38 9.26 2.59 2.78
N PRO A 39 8.92 2.40 1.49
CA PRO A 39 9.82 2.80 0.40
C PRO A 39 10.11 4.32 0.45
N GLN A 40 9.12 5.12 0.86
CA GLN A 40 9.18 6.50 1.31
C GLN A 40 10.14 7.40 0.52
N LEU A 41 9.98 7.44 -0.80
CA LEU A 41 10.85 8.20 -1.70
C LEU A 41 10.94 9.67 -1.29
N GLY A 42 12.15 10.12 -0.95
CA GLY A 42 12.43 11.51 -0.54
C GLY A 42 12.67 11.68 0.96
N LEU A 43 12.52 10.63 1.76
CA LEU A 43 12.77 10.65 3.20
C LEU A 43 14.25 10.88 3.52
N LEU A 44 15.16 10.17 2.84
CA LEU A 44 16.56 10.08 3.28
C LEU A 44 17.25 11.43 3.23
N GLU A 45 17.17 12.13 2.10
CA GLU A 45 17.82 13.44 1.96
C GLU A 45 17.19 14.48 2.90
N GLN A 46 15.87 14.46 3.07
CA GLN A 46 15.15 15.42 3.90
C GLN A 46 15.37 15.21 5.40
N TYR A 47 15.14 13.99 5.90
CA TYR A 47 15.04 13.72 7.34
C TYR A 47 16.30 13.10 7.92
N VAL A 48 16.96 12.20 7.17
CA VAL A 48 18.15 11.50 7.66
C VAL A 48 19.39 12.35 7.46
N GLU A 49 19.59 12.86 6.24
CA GLU A 49 20.77 13.63 5.85
C GLU A 49 20.60 15.13 6.07
N LYS A 50 19.36 15.62 6.19
CA LYS A 50 19.00 17.03 6.44
C LYS A 50 19.59 17.97 5.38
N ARG A 51 19.57 17.55 4.11
CA ARG A 51 20.04 18.36 2.98
C ARG A 51 19.10 19.53 2.72
N PRO A 52 19.61 20.66 2.22
CA PRO A 52 18.74 21.74 1.74
C PRO A 52 18.04 21.32 0.44
N ARG A 53 16.89 21.94 0.15
CA ARG A 53 16.19 21.78 -1.13
C ARG A 53 17.03 22.29 -2.32
N PRO A 54 16.82 21.76 -3.55
CA PRO A 54 15.87 20.69 -3.88
C PRO A 54 16.35 19.33 -3.36
N HIS A 55 15.41 18.50 -2.86
CA HIS A 55 15.72 17.14 -2.46
C HIS A 55 15.66 16.21 -3.68
N HIS A 56 16.52 15.21 -3.68
CA HIS A 56 16.50 14.09 -4.59
C HIS A 56 16.18 12.81 -3.82
N TRP A 57 15.76 11.77 -4.54
CA TRP A 57 15.42 10.45 -3.97
C TRP A 57 16.06 9.30 -4.76
N ASP A 58 17.22 9.57 -5.37
CA ASP A 58 17.98 8.60 -6.18
C ASP A 58 18.35 7.35 -5.38
N ARG A 59 18.57 7.49 -4.07
CA ARG A 59 18.97 6.39 -3.21
C ARG A 59 17.79 5.45 -2.95
N GLU A 60 16.62 6.00 -2.61
CA GLU A 60 15.37 5.27 -2.46
C GLU A 60 14.99 4.60 -3.78
N VAL A 61 15.09 5.30 -4.91
CA VAL A 61 14.89 4.74 -6.26
C VAL A 61 15.77 3.51 -6.49
N LYS A 62 17.06 3.58 -6.14
CA LYS A 62 17.99 2.45 -6.28
C LYS A 62 17.64 1.29 -5.35
N LEU A 63 17.19 1.57 -4.13
CA LEU A 63 16.79 0.55 -3.15
C LEU A 63 15.53 -0.19 -3.59
N VAL A 64 14.48 0.54 -4.01
CA VAL A 64 13.23 -0.06 -4.51
C VAL A 64 13.49 -0.81 -5.81
N SER A 65 14.26 -0.25 -6.75
CA SER A 65 14.67 -0.93 -7.98
C SER A 65 15.40 -2.26 -7.71
N ARG A 66 16.27 -2.27 -6.69
CA ARG A 66 16.97 -3.50 -6.26
C ARG A 66 16.01 -4.51 -5.65
N ALA A 67 15.03 -4.07 -4.86
CA ALA A 67 14.00 -4.93 -4.29
C ALA A 67 13.16 -5.59 -5.41
N VAL A 68 12.66 -4.80 -6.36
CA VAL A 68 11.93 -5.30 -7.55
C VAL A 68 12.77 -6.33 -8.32
N SER A 69 14.05 -6.02 -8.57
CA SER A 69 14.98 -6.94 -9.24
C SER A 69 15.16 -8.27 -8.49
N ILE A 70 15.21 -8.24 -7.15
CA ILE A 70 15.32 -9.45 -6.33
C ILE A 70 14.02 -10.25 -6.40
N ILE A 71 12.87 -9.59 -6.25
CA ILE A 71 11.54 -10.21 -6.29
C ILE A 71 11.32 -10.94 -7.63
N ASN A 72 11.66 -10.31 -8.75
CA ASN A 72 11.56 -10.90 -10.08
C ASN A 72 12.39 -12.19 -10.26
N ARG A 73 13.44 -12.39 -9.45
CA ARG A 73 14.30 -13.58 -9.50
C ARG A 73 13.92 -14.68 -8.49
N LEU A 74 12.94 -14.44 -7.63
CA LEU A 74 12.51 -15.45 -6.66
C LEU A 74 11.93 -16.66 -7.38
N CYS A 75 12.37 -17.85 -6.97
CA CYS A 75 11.87 -19.13 -7.44
C CYS A 75 11.58 -20.03 -6.22
N PRO A 76 10.33 -20.47 -5.98
CA PRO A 76 9.12 -20.14 -6.75
C PRO A 76 8.79 -18.63 -6.71
N LYS A 77 8.05 -18.15 -7.73
CA LYS A 77 7.53 -16.77 -7.75
C LYS A 77 6.63 -16.55 -6.52
N PRO A 78 6.65 -15.36 -5.91
CA PRO A 78 5.69 -15.03 -4.86
C PRO A 78 4.27 -14.94 -5.44
N ALA A 79 3.29 -15.35 -4.64
CA ALA A 79 1.88 -15.26 -4.96
C ALA A 79 1.42 -13.80 -5.13
N PHE A 80 2.01 -12.89 -4.36
CA PHE A 80 1.84 -11.45 -4.47
C PHE A 80 2.96 -10.72 -3.72
N VAL A 81 3.09 -9.43 -3.99
CA VAL A 81 3.86 -8.46 -3.21
C VAL A 81 2.87 -7.50 -2.57
N ILE A 82 3.09 -7.14 -1.31
CA ILE A 82 2.36 -6.05 -0.66
C ILE A 82 3.33 -4.97 -0.16
N ILE A 83 3.01 -3.70 -0.44
CA ILE A 83 3.71 -2.54 0.13
C ILE A 83 2.88 -1.98 1.29
N CYS A 84 3.47 -1.98 2.48
CA CYS A 84 2.84 -1.55 3.72
C CYS A 84 3.10 -0.07 4.03
N GLY A 85 2.38 0.83 3.35
CA GLY A 85 2.35 2.25 3.66
C GLY A 85 3.62 3.04 3.37
N ASP A 86 3.49 4.36 3.53
CA ASP A 86 4.52 5.38 3.35
C ASP A 86 5.23 5.21 2.01
N LEU A 87 4.42 5.27 0.94
CA LEU A 87 4.86 5.04 -0.43
C LEU A 87 5.87 6.12 -0.87
N VAL A 88 5.52 7.37 -0.61
CA VAL A 88 6.32 8.56 -0.91
C VAL A 88 6.45 9.44 0.31
N ASN A 89 7.48 10.28 0.38
CA ASN A 89 7.74 11.10 1.55
C ASN A 89 6.88 12.37 1.62
N ASP A 90 6.54 12.98 0.49
CA ASP A 90 5.82 14.25 0.52
C ASP A 90 4.31 14.01 0.77
N TYR A 91 3.81 14.65 1.82
CA TYR A 91 2.42 14.54 2.27
C TYR A 91 1.43 15.01 1.19
N PRO A 92 0.13 14.68 1.32
CA PRO A 92 -0.90 15.28 0.46
C PRO A 92 -0.76 16.80 0.37
N GLY A 93 -0.80 17.33 -0.86
CA GLY A 93 -0.57 18.75 -1.16
C GLY A 93 0.90 19.18 -1.23
N GLY A 94 1.85 18.29 -0.97
CA GLY A 94 3.28 18.53 -1.10
C GLY A 94 3.74 18.78 -2.54
N SER A 95 4.77 19.62 -2.71
CA SER A 95 5.28 20.04 -4.03
C SER A 95 5.98 18.92 -4.82
N ASP A 96 6.55 17.94 -4.13
CA ASP A 96 7.31 16.85 -4.74
C ASP A 96 6.51 15.55 -4.84
N ARG A 97 5.32 15.48 -4.22
CA ARG A 97 4.46 14.28 -4.18
C ARG A 97 4.19 13.69 -5.55
N CYS A 98 3.82 14.51 -6.53
CA CYS A 98 3.54 14.05 -7.89
C CYS A 98 4.76 13.35 -8.52
N LYS A 99 5.95 13.94 -8.38
CA LYS A 99 7.19 13.40 -8.93
C LYS A 99 7.63 12.13 -8.20
N GLN A 100 7.54 12.11 -6.87
CA GLN A 100 7.85 10.92 -6.07
C GLN A 100 6.91 9.75 -6.42
N THR A 101 5.61 10.02 -6.57
CA THR A 101 4.62 9.01 -6.96
C THR A 101 4.89 8.49 -8.37
N SER A 102 5.20 9.39 -9.30
CA SER A 102 5.56 9.04 -10.68
C SER A 102 6.78 8.12 -10.71
N ASP A 103 7.87 8.49 -10.03
CA ASP A 103 9.10 7.69 -10.03
C ASP A 103 8.91 6.35 -9.30
N LEU A 104 8.11 6.32 -8.23
CA LEU A 104 7.77 5.06 -7.57
C LEU A 104 6.99 4.13 -8.51
N LEU A 105 5.96 4.64 -9.19
CA LEU A 105 5.18 3.86 -10.15
C LEU A 105 6.04 3.36 -11.30
N GLU A 106 6.97 4.17 -11.80
CA GLU A 106 7.92 3.78 -12.85
C GLU A 106 8.75 2.57 -12.41
N ILE A 107 9.35 2.62 -11.21
CA ILE A 107 10.16 1.51 -10.69
C ILE A 107 9.30 0.25 -10.47
N LEU A 108 8.09 0.42 -9.93
CA LEU A 108 7.17 -0.68 -9.67
C LEU A 108 6.65 -1.30 -10.97
N SER A 109 6.58 -0.55 -12.07
CA SER A 109 6.19 -1.05 -13.39
C SER A 109 7.14 -2.14 -13.92
N HIS A 110 8.37 -2.18 -13.41
CA HIS A 110 9.35 -3.23 -13.74
C HIS A 110 9.15 -4.54 -12.95
N LEU A 111 8.22 -4.59 -12.00
CA LEU A 111 7.81 -5.84 -11.38
C LEU A 111 7.14 -6.72 -12.44
N ASN A 112 7.49 -8.00 -12.48
CA ASN A 112 6.91 -8.94 -13.42
C ASN A 112 5.38 -8.94 -13.28
N SER A 113 4.65 -8.74 -14.39
CA SER A 113 3.18 -8.65 -14.43
C SER A 113 2.47 -9.87 -13.87
N ASP A 114 3.13 -11.04 -13.85
CA ASP A 114 2.57 -12.27 -13.26
C ASP A 114 2.61 -12.26 -11.72
N ILE A 115 3.23 -11.25 -11.09
CA ILE A 115 3.32 -11.08 -9.64
C ILE A 115 2.42 -9.92 -9.25
N PRO A 116 1.21 -10.18 -8.71
CA PRO A 116 0.31 -9.13 -8.24
C PRO A 116 0.99 -8.22 -7.21
N LEU A 117 0.86 -6.92 -7.40
CA LEU A 117 1.32 -5.89 -6.48
C LEU A 117 0.12 -5.25 -5.79
N ILE A 118 0.15 -5.25 -4.46
CA ILE A 118 -0.87 -4.71 -3.59
C ILE A 118 -0.24 -3.59 -2.77
N VAL A 119 -1.00 -2.54 -2.47
CA VAL A 119 -0.55 -1.43 -1.62
C VAL A 119 -1.59 -1.13 -0.55
N LEU A 120 -1.14 -0.60 0.58
CA LEU A 120 -1.98 -0.04 1.62
C LEU A 120 -1.40 1.30 2.08
N PRO A 121 -2.23 2.23 2.57
CA PRO A 121 -1.78 3.58 2.90
C PRO A 121 -1.07 3.67 4.25
N GLY A 122 -0.06 4.54 4.32
CA GLY A 122 0.56 5.06 5.54
C GLY A 122 0.19 6.52 5.85
N ASN A 123 0.83 7.10 6.87
CA ASN A 123 0.55 8.49 7.25
C ASN A 123 1.14 9.49 6.26
N HIS A 124 2.20 9.19 5.53
CA HIS A 124 2.68 10.06 4.45
C HIS A 124 1.76 10.01 3.21
N ASP A 125 1.00 8.93 3.05
CA ASP A 125 0.08 8.76 1.94
C ASP A 125 -1.23 9.52 2.15
N LEU A 126 -1.73 9.57 3.39
CA LEU A 126 -3.03 10.17 3.73
C LEU A 126 -2.93 11.42 4.63
N GLY A 127 -1.80 11.66 5.27
CA GLY A 127 -1.65 12.62 6.35
C GLY A 127 -1.91 12.05 7.75
N ASN A 128 -1.37 12.73 8.76
CA ASN A 128 -1.58 12.38 10.18
C ASN A 128 -2.97 12.76 10.71
N ARG A 129 -3.73 13.55 9.94
CA ARG A 129 -5.12 13.95 10.19
C ARG A 129 -5.83 14.04 8.84
N PRO A 130 -6.08 12.90 8.19
CA PRO A 130 -6.60 12.86 6.83
C PRO A 130 -7.97 13.52 6.78
N ASP A 131 -8.24 14.25 5.71
CA ASP A 131 -9.58 14.62 5.31
C ASP A 131 -10.09 13.78 4.14
N VAL A 132 -11.34 14.03 3.72
CA VAL A 132 -11.99 13.25 2.66
C VAL A 132 -11.23 13.39 1.33
N ASN A 133 -10.61 14.53 1.03
CA ASN A 133 -9.88 14.72 -0.21
C ASN A 133 -8.55 13.96 -0.20
N ASP A 134 -7.86 13.90 0.94
CA ASP A 134 -6.62 13.10 1.07
C ASP A 134 -6.89 11.62 0.79
N VAL A 135 -8.00 11.10 1.32
CA VAL A 135 -8.47 9.72 1.09
C VAL A 135 -8.82 9.50 -0.39
N GLN A 136 -9.55 10.43 -1.01
CA GLN A 136 -9.92 10.31 -2.42
C GLN A 136 -8.72 10.43 -3.36
N ASP A 137 -7.73 11.29 -3.05
CA ASP A 137 -6.45 11.37 -3.76
C ASP A 137 -5.77 10.00 -3.79
N TYR A 138 -5.62 9.37 -2.61
CA TYR A 138 -5.06 8.03 -2.51
C TYR A 138 -5.86 7.01 -3.32
N ILE A 139 -7.18 6.94 -3.14
CA ILE A 139 -8.03 5.96 -3.81
C ILE A 139 -7.96 6.10 -5.33
N SER A 140 -7.91 7.34 -5.84
CA SER A 140 -7.83 7.61 -7.28
C SER A 140 -6.55 7.08 -7.93
N MET A 141 -5.47 6.99 -7.16
CA MET A 141 -4.16 6.53 -7.63
C MET A 141 -3.93 5.04 -7.38
N TRP A 142 -4.30 4.57 -6.18
CA TRP A 142 -3.85 3.28 -5.65
C TRP A 142 -4.98 2.25 -5.45
N GLY A 143 -6.24 2.65 -5.64
CA GLY A 143 -7.42 1.84 -5.34
C GLY A 143 -7.86 1.94 -3.88
N ASP A 144 -8.86 1.14 -3.49
CA ASP A 144 -9.46 1.22 -2.16
C ASP A 144 -8.42 1.20 -1.03
N ASP A 145 -8.59 2.08 -0.05
CA ASP A 145 -7.66 2.31 1.06
C ASP A 145 -7.74 1.22 2.16
N TYR A 146 -8.79 0.41 2.15
CA TYR A 146 -8.94 -0.80 2.95
C TYR A 146 -9.83 -1.79 2.20
N PHE A 147 -9.53 -3.10 2.34
CA PHE A 147 -10.22 -4.18 1.62
C PHE A 147 -9.82 -5.55 2.16
N SER A 148 -10.47 -6.60 1.68
CA SER A 148 -10.06 -7.98 1.95
C SER A 148 -10.01 -8.83 0.68
N PHE A 149 -9.20 -9.87 0.72
CA PHE A 149 -9.10 -10.88 -0.34
C PHE A 149 -8.82 -12.25 0.26
N ILE A 150 -9.06 -13.29 -0.52
CA ILE A 150 -8.74 -14.67 -0.13
C ILE A 150 -7.77 -15.23 -1.16
N PHE A 151 -6.66 -15.80 -0.69
CA PHE A 151 -5.71 -16.54 -1.50
C PHE A 151 -5.37 -17.84 -0.78
N ASN A 152 -5.49 -18.97 -1.49
CA ASN A 152 -5.26 -20.31 -0.98
C ASN A 152 -5.82 -20.55 0.45
N ARG A 153 -7.13 -20.38 0.64
CA ARG A 153 -7.83 -20.52 1.94
C ARG A 153 -7.28 -19.64 3.07
N THR A 154 -6.48 -18.64 2.76
CA THR A 154 -6.05 -17.62 3.71
C THR A 154 -6.75 -16.32 3.35
N ARG A 155 -7.47 -15.75 4.31
CA ARG A 155 -8.03 -14.41 4.16
C ARG A 155 -6.99 -13.37 4.53
N PHE A 156 -6.83 -12.36 3.70
CA PHE A 156 -6.00 -11.20 3.96
C PHE A 156 -6.90 -9.99 4.15
N ILE A 157 -6.65 -9.22 5.20
CA ILE A 157 -7.38 -8.00 5.55
C ILE A 157 -6.38 -6.84 5.51
N VAL A 158 -6.60 -5.89 4.62
CA VAL A 158 -5.77 -4.71 4.43
C VAL A 158 -6.47 -3.53 5.10
N LEU A 159 -5.79 -2.87 6.03
CA LEU A 159 -6.37 -1.80 6.85
C LEU A 159 -5.80 -0.44 6.50
N ASN A 160 -6.67 0.58 6.48
CA ASN A 160 -6.28 1.98 6.63
C ASN A 160 -6.29 2.32 8.13
N THR A 161 -5.13 2.24 8.78
CA THR A 161 -5.03 2.52 10.21
C THR A 161 -4.99 4.02 10.54
N GLN A 162 -4.88 4.92 9.57
CA GLN A 162 -4.90 6.37 9.83
C GLN A 162 -6.24 6.86 10.37
N TYR A 163 -7.34 6.18 10.05
CA TYR A 163 -8.66 6.42 10.68
C TYR A 163 -8.67 6.15 12.18
N LEU A 164 -7.74 5.36 12.70
CA LEU A 164 -7.62 5.09 14.14
C LEU A 164 -6.74 6.11 14.86
N VAL A 165 -5.98 6.93 14.12
CA VAL A 165 -5.05 7.93 14.67
C VAL A 165 -5.77 9.24 14.92
N ASN A 166 -6.35 9.83 13.87
CA ASN A 166 -7.04 11.10 13.95
C ASN A 166 -8.01 11.27 12.78
N ASP A 167 -9.25 10.84 12.97
CA ASP A 167 -10.33 10.92 11.98
C ASP A 167 -11.15 12.21 12.07
N SER A 168 -10.68 13.24 12.78
CA SER A 168 -11.47 14.44 13.06
C SER A 168 -11.91 15.25 11.83
N LYS A 169 -11.42 14.92 10.63
CA LYS A 169 -11.84 15.50 9.34
C LYS A 169 -12.45 14.48 8.36
N CYS A 170 -12.61 13.23 8.74
CA CYS A 170 -13.12 12.15 7.89
C CYS A 170 -13.95 11.11 8.67
N GLN A 171 -14.71 11.56 9.68
CA GLN A 171 -15.44 10.67 10.59
C GLN A 171 -16.43 9.74 9.89
N SER A 172 -17.05 10.18 8.78
CA SER A 172 -17.94 9.31 7.99
C SER A 172 -17.17 8.11 7.44
N SER A 173 -16.05 8.35 6.75
CA SER A 173 -15.19 7.31 6.20
C SER A 173 -14.60 6.41 7.28
N SER A 174 -14.17 6.98 8.41
CA SER A 174 -13.71 6.21 9.58
C SER A 174 -14.81 5.32 10.17
N SER A 175 -16.06 5.81 10.23
CA SER A 175 -17.21 5.03 10.72
C SER A 175 -17.54 3.87 9.78
N GLU A 176 -17.53 4.11 8.47
CA GLU A 176 -17.69 3.06 7.45
C GLU A 176 -16.57 2.01 7.53
N PHE A 177 -15.32 2.44 7.70
CA PHE A 177 -14.19 1.55 7.93
C PHE A 177 -14.37 0.68 9.18
N ARG A 178 -14.77 1.27 10.31
CA ARG A 178 -14.99 0.53 11.58
C ARG A 178 -16.14 -0.46 11.46
N GLN A 179 -17.24 -0.06 10.81
CA GLN A 179 -18.35 -0.95 10.53
C GLN A 179 -17.88 -2.13 9.67
N TRP A 180 -17.23 -1.85 8.53
CA TRP A 180 -16.70 -2.87 7.63
C TRP A 180 -15.71 -3.80 8.36
N PHE A 181 -14.82 -3.26 9.19
CA PHE A 181 -13.85 -4.07 9.91
C PHE A 181 -14.53 -5.01 10.92
N ASN A 182 -15.54 -4.53 11.65
CA ASN A 182 -16.35 -5.37 12.54
C ASN A 182 -17.09 -6.47 11.76
N GLU A 183 -17.64 -6.15 10.59
CA GLU A 183 -18.24 -7.14 9.70
C GLU A 183 -17.20 -8.19 9.29
N GLN A 184 -15.99 -7.80 8.87
CA GLN A 184 -14.91 -8.73 8.54
C GLN A 184 -14.56 -9.66 9.72
N LEU A 185 -14.47 -9.13 10.95
CA LEU A 185 -14.17 -9.94 12.13
C LEU A 185 -15.29 -10.94 12.47
N SER A 186 -16.54 -10.63 12.12
CA SER A 186 -17.69 -11.51 12.35
C SER A 186 -17.85 -12.63 11.31
N ILE A 187 -17.23 -12.50 10.14
CA ILE A 187 -17.35 -13.49 9.06
C ILE A 187 -16.78 -14.84 9.52
N LYS A 188 -17.67 -15.82 9.65
CA LYS A 188 -17.35 -17.25 9.73
C LYS A 188 -17.56 -17.83 8.34
N ASN A 189 -16.50 -18.30 7.70
CA ASN A 189 -16.55 -18.71 6.29
C ASN A 189 -15.81 -20.02 6.10
N GLU A 190 -16.41 -20.93 5.33
CA GLU A 190 -15.80 -22.22 4.97
C GLU A 190 -14.69 -22.07 3.91
N ASN A 191 -14.60 -20.90 3.27
CA ASN A 191 -13.65 -20.60 2.20
C ASN A 191 -12.24 -20.22 2.70
N PHE A 192 -12.04 -19.99 4.00
CA PHE A 192 -10.71 -19.73 4.57
C PHE A 192 -10.56 -20.35 5.96
N ASP A 193 -9.33 -20.76 6.29
CA ASP A 193 -8.97 -21.40 7.55
C ASP A 193 -8.28 -20.42 8.52
N MET A 194 -7.66 -19.37 7.97
CA MET A 194 -6.86 -18.38 8.70
C MET A 194 -7.11 -16.97 8.15
N SER A 195 -6.91 -15.97 9.00
CA SER A 195 -6.81 -14.57 8.58
C SER A 195 -5.43 -13.98 8.89
N VAL A 196 -4.90 -13.20 7.96
CA VAL A 196 -3.70 -12.37 8.09
C VAL A 196 -4.12 -10.91 7.93
N VAL A 197 -3.65 -10.03 8.81
CA VAL A 197 -3.98 -8.60 8.78
C VAL A 197 -2.73 -7.79 8.44
N PHE A 198 -2.85 -6.91 7.44
CA PHE A 198 -1.81 -5.96 7.08
C PHE A 198 -2.21 -4.55 7.54
N GLN A 199 -1.24 -3.87 8.17
CA GLN A 199 -1.34 -2.49 8.60
C GLN A 199 0.04 -1.82 8.51
N VAL A 200 0.07 -0.49 8.47
CA VAL A 200 1.29 0.29 8.71
C VAL A 200 1.49 0.55 10.20
N ASN A 201 2.74 0.67 10.64
CA ASN A 201 3.06 1.03 12.02
C ASN A 201 2.86 2.54 12.22
N ILE A 202 1.89 2.93 13.04
CA ILE A 202 1.66 4.33 13.37
C ILE A 202 2.74 4.76 14.36
N HIS A 203 3.68 5.60 13.94
CA HIS A 203 4.47 6.37 14.89
C HIS A 203 3.57 7.42 15.54
N ILE A 204 2.87 7.03 16.60
CA ILE A 204 2.30 7.97 17.56
C ILE A 204 3.50 8.60 18.26
N THR A 205 4.08 9.65 17.68
CA THR A 205 4.93 10.53 18.47
C THR A 205 4.00 11.21 19.46
N SER A 206 3.91 10.65 20.66
CA SER A 206 3.50 11.39 21.85
C SER A 206 4.42 12.61 21.94
N LYS A 207 3.92 13.75 21.46
CA LYS A 207 4.45 15.06 21.84
C LYS A 207 3.93 15.41 23.22
#